data_AF-A0A432IQI7-F1
#
_entry.id   AF-A0A432IQI7-F1
#
_cell.length_a   1.000
_cell.length_b   1.000
_cell.length_c   1.000
_cell.angle_alpha   90.00
_cell.angle_beta   90.00
_cell.angle_gamma   90.00
#
_symmetry.space_group_name_H-M   'P 1'
#
loop_
_entity.id
_entity.type
_entity.pdbx_description
1 polymer ?
#
loop_
_entity_poly.entity_id
_entity_poly.type
_entity_poly.pdbx_seq_one_letter_code
_entity_poly.pdbx_strand_id
1 'polypeptide(L)'
;MRKLVLLLLVTVLGFTSCKKEKTKASELKLGDFTLSTDHFTAGEPVDIKYNGTGKEVETLFYYMTNGMIYPADINLSKDQKATFKIPDSAQAIAFNFSIDGKADNNAKKGYLFPVYNKDGVIIPGSKAALAYYTLRYGERNGIAVNKELLIKEIEEDLNQNPELKDTWNDAYISSLYRVDKKKGKTLIKESLNKLSKKDPLTEKDYSFVVQN
;
A
#
# COMPACT_ATOMS: atom_id res chain seq x y z
N MET A 1 -81.89 -3.82 -2.02
CA MET A 1 -81.38 -4.28 -3.33
C MET A 1 -80.31 -3.31 -3.82
N ARG A 2 -79.11 -3.87 -4.07
CA ARG A 2 -77.84 -3.32 -4.61
C ARG A 2 -77.71 -1.80 -4.80
N LYS A 3 -76.81 -1.19 -4.01
CA LYS A 3 -76.09 0.04 -4.39
C LYS A 3 -74.69 -0.33 -4.86
N LEU A 4 -74.35 0.13 -6.05
CA LEU A 4 -73.05 0.05 -6.73
C LEU A 4 -72.02 0.87 -5.95
N VAL A 5 -70.87 0.29 -5.61
CA VAL A 5 -69.70 1.05 -5.12
C VAL A 5 -68.55 0.79 -6.08
N LEU A 6 -68.24 1.82 -6.87
CA LEU A 6 -67.03 1.93 -7.69
C LEU A 6 -65.88 2.36 -6.76
N LEU A 7 -64.81 1.57 -6.67
CA LEU A 7 -63.61 1.92 -5.92
C LEU A 7 -62.48 2.20 -6.92
N LEU A 8 -62.14 3.49 -7.06
CA LEU A 8 -60.98 3.95 -7.83
C LEU A 8 -59.71 3.73 -6.99
N LEU A 9 -58.77 2.96 -7.55
CA LEU A 9 -57.45 2.74 -7.00
C LEU A 9 -56.56 3.94 -7.36
N VAL A 10 -56.10 4.71 -6.37
CA VAL A 10 -55.03 5.71 -6.55
C VAL A 10 -53.77 5.14 -5.88
N THR A 11 -52.89 4.56 -6.70
CA THR A 11 -51.53 4.17 -6.31
C THR A 11 -50.64 5.41 -6.23
N VAL A 12 -50.34 5.85 -5.01
CA VAL A 12 -49.26 6.82 -4.75
C VAL A 12 -47.95 6.04 -4.69
N LEU A 13 -47.17 6.08 -5.77
CA LEU A 13 -45.77 5.64 -5.79
C LEU A 13 -44.92 6.71 -5.09
N GLY A 14 -44.61 6.46 -3.83
CA GLY A 14 -43.61 7.23 -3.08
C GLY A 14 -42.22 6.91 -3.61
N PHE A 15 -41.65 7.81 -4.40
CA PHE A 15 -40.22 7.82 -4.71
C PHE A 15 -39.44 8.16 -3.44
N THR A 16 -39.08 7.16 -2.63
CA THR A 16 -38.06 7.32 -1.61
C THR A 16 -36.71 7.43 -2.32
N SER A 17 -36.32 8.67 -2.59
CA SER A 17 -34.97 9.04 -2.97
C SER A 17 -34.04 8.67 -1.81
N CYS A 18 -33.44 7.48 -1.89
CA CYS A 18 -32.29 7.10 -1.08
C CYS A 18 -31.13 8.03 -1.46
N LYS A 19 -31.04 9.20 -0.81
CA LYS A 19 -29.75 9.87 -0.64
C LYS A 19 -28.87 8.89 0.11
N LYS A 20 -27.94 8.23 -0.60
CA LYS A 20 -26.79 7.58 0.03
C LYS A 20 -26.13 8.66 0.89
N GLU A 21 -26.31 8.58 2.19
CA GLU A 21 -25.48 9.31 3.14
C GLU A 21 -24.04 8.97 2.79
N LYS A 22 -23.27 9.97 2.38
CA LYS A 22 -21.82 9.82 2.27
C LYS A 22 -21.34 9.49 3.67
N THR A 23 -21.00 8.23 3.90
CA THR A 23 -20.29 7.78 5.10
C THR A 23 -19.18 8.79 5.35
N LYS A 24 -19.21 9.47 6.51
CA LYS A 24 -18.13 10.37 6.92
C LYS A 24 -16.83 9.57 6.76
N ALA A 25 -15.91 10.05 5.93
CA ALA A 25 -14.57 9.48 5.87
C ALA A 25 -14.01 9.50 7.29
N SER A 26 -13.58 8.34 7.78
CA SER A 26 -12.99 8.17 9.11
C SER A 26 -11.64 8.87 9.11
N GLU A 27 -11.48 9.90 9.94
CA GLU A 27 -10.17 10.54 10.13
C GLU A 27 -9.19 9.58 10.82
N LEU A 28 -7.94 9.56 10.37
CA LEU A 28 -6.88 8.74 10.96
C LEU A 28 -5.87 9.63 11.69
N LYS A 29 -5.58 9.32 12.94
CA LYS A 29 -4.53 10.00 13.71
C LYS A 29 -3.23 9.19 13.70
N LEU A 30 -2.14 9.80 13.25
CA LEU A 30 -0.78 9.24 13.20
C LEU A 30 0.16 10.15 14.00
N GLY A 31 0.37 9.86 15.28
CA GLY A 31 1.12 10.76 16.16
C GLY A 31 0.49 12.15 16.21
N ASP A 32 1.25 13.16 15.82
CA ASP A 32 0.81 14.56 15.72
C ASP A 32 0.08 14.89 14.40
N PHE A 33 -0.06 13.92 13.49
CA PHE A 33 -0.71 14.10 12.20
C PHE A 33 -2.15 13.59 12.22
N THR A 34 -3.01 14.23 11.42
CA THR A 34 -4.36 13.75 11.12
C THR A 34 -4.52 13.65 9.62
N LEU A 35 -5.01 12.51 9.14
CA LEU A 35 -5.33 12.27 7.74
C LEU A 35 -6.85 12.19 7.57
N SER A 36 -7.35 12.63 6.41
CA SER A 36 -8.79 12.64 6.11
C SER A 36 -9.43 11.27 5.92
N THR A 37 -8.63 10.20 5.88
CA THR A 37 -9.09 8.82 5.73
C THR A 37 -8.17 7.85 6.49
N ASP A 38 -8.74 6.79 7.04
CA ASP A 38 -8.03 5.57 7.48
C ASP A 38 -8.02 4.46 6.43
N HIS A 39 -8.65 4.71 5.29
CA HIS A 39 -8.80 3.79 4.17
C HIS A 39 -8.21 4.42 2.91
N PHE A 40 -7.01 3.98 2.53
CA PHE A 40 -6.26 4.55 1.41
C PHE A 40 -6.66 3.87 0.10
N THR A 41 -7.44 4.56 -0.71
CA THR A 41 -7.89 4.04 -2.01
C THR A 41 -6.99 4.55 -3.13
N ALA A 42 -6.58 3.66 -4.03
CA ALA A 42 -5.80 4.02 -5.21
C ALA A 42 -6.52 5.08 -6.05
N GLY A 43 -5.79 6.14 -6.39
CA GLY A 43 -6.31 7.24 -7.18
C GLY A 43 -7.02 8.33 -6.37
N GLU A 44 -7.30 8.13 -5.09
CA GLU A 44 -8.03 9.10 -4.28
C GLU A 44 -7.06 10.09 -3.59
N PRO A 45 -7.50 11.35 -3.39
CA PRO A 45 -6.75 12.32 -2.62
C PRO A 45 -6.84 12.04 -1.12
N VAL A 46 -5.79 12.42 -0.41
CA VAL A 46 -5.70 12.37 1.04
C VAL A 46 -5.23 13.72 1.54
N ASP A 47 -5.99 14.30 2.46
CA ASP A 47 -5.58 15.50 3.18
C ASP A 47 -4.84 15.07 4.44
N ILE A 48 -3.73 15.74 4.73
CA ILE A 48 -2.96 15.57 5.94
C ILE A 48 -2.77 16.92 6.63
N LYS A 49 -2.88 16.91 7.95
CA LYS A 49 -2.65 18.07 8.81
C LYS A 49 -1.68 17.70 9.92
N TYR A 50 -0.66 18.52 10.14
CA TYR A 50 0.14 18.48 11.36
C TYR A 50 -0.56 19.30 12.44
N ASN A 51 -0.64 18.74 13.66
CA ASN A 51 -1.30 19.35 14.81
C ASN A 51 -0.36 19.53 16.00
N GLY A 52 0.93 19.19 15.84
CA GLY A 52 1.92 19.29 16.90
C GLY A 52 2.49 20.70 17.02
N THR A 53 3.45 20.85 17.93
CA THR A 53 4.10 22.14 18.25
C THR A 53 5.54 22.23 17.77
N GLY A 54 6.06 21.18 17.13
CA GLY A 54 7.40 21.15 16.57
C GLY A 54 7.57 22.17 15.45
N LYS A 55 8.80 22.64 15.25
CA LYS A 55 9.11 23.73 14.32
C LYS A 55 9.62 23.21 12.99
N GLU A 56 10.42 22.16 13.02
CA GLU A 56 10.98 21.51 11.84
C GLU A 56 10.24 20.20 11.62
N VAL A 57 9.42 20.15 10.57
CA VAL A 57 8.57 19.01 10.25
C VAL A 57 8.93 18.49 8.87
N GLU A 58 9.43 17.26 8.81
CA GLU A 58 9.66 16.55 7.56
C GLU A 58 8.63 15.43 7.42
N THR A 59 7.92 15.44 6.30
CA THR A 59 6.88 14.47 5.98
C THR A 59 7.19 13.79 4.66
N LEU A 60 7.65 12.55 4.76
CA LEU A 60 7.97 11.73 3.59
C LEU A 60 6.95 10.60 3.47
N PHE A 61 6.36 10.49 2.29
CA PHE A 61 5.47 9.40 1.92
C PHE A 61 6.21 8.46 0.98
N TYR A 62 6.03 7.16 1.18
CA TYR A 62 6.47 6.15 0.23
C TYR A 62 5.24 5.45 -0.32
N TYR A 63 5.22 5.23 -1.63
CA TYR A 63 4.33 4.27 -2.25
C TYR A 63 5.15 3.09 -2.79
N MET A 64 4.56 1.89 -2.66
CA MET A 64 5.16 0.65 -3.12
C MET A 64 4.36 0.08 -4.27
N THR A 65 5.05 -0.43 -5.29
CA THR A 65 4.44 -1.14 -6.41
C THR A 65 5.40 -2.19 -6.95
N ASN A 66 4.97 -3.44 -6.99
CA ASN A 66 5.68 -4.56 -7.61
C ASN A 66 7.16 -4.68 -7.23
N GLY A 67 7.47 -4.69 -5.93
CA GLY A 67 8.85 -4.78 -5.43
C GLY A 67 9.68 -3.49 -5.58
N MET A 68 9.06 -2.39 -6.02
CA MET A 68 9.66 -1.06 -6.09
C MET A 68 9.09 -0.16 -4.99
N ILE A 69 9.92 0.76 -4.50
CA ILE A 69 9.58 1.70 -3.42
C ILE A 69 9.97 3.10 -3.88
N TYR A 70 9.01 4.01 -3.89
CA TYR A 70 9.20 5.37 -4.40
C TYR A 70 8.90 6.39 -3.30
N PRO A 71 9.85 7.27 -2.96
CA PRO A 71 9.57 8.40 -2.09
C PRO A 71 8.77 9.48 -2.82
N ALA A 72 7.92 10.18 -2.10
CA ALA A 72 7.32 11.44 -2.50
C ALA A 72 7.21 12.37 -1.28
N ASP A 73 7.59 13.63 -1.46
CA ASP A 73 7.51 14.63 -0.41
C ASP A 73 6.06 15.07 -0.19
N ILE A 74 5.69 15.24 1.08
CA ILE A 74 4.47 15.95 1.46
C ILE A 74 4.90 17.35 1.88
N ASN A 75 4.60 18.35 1.06
CA ASN A 75 4.95 19.74 1.37
C ASN A 75 3.80 20.40 2.14
N LEU A 76 3.96 20.51 3.46
CA LEU A 76 2.99 21.21 4.29
C LEU A 76 2.97 22.72 3.96
N SER A 77 1.77 23.26 3.81
CA SER A 77 1.54 24.70 3.67
C SER A 77 1.81 25.45 4.99
N LYS A 78 1.73 26.79 4.96
CA LYS A 78 1.84 27.63 6.16
C LYS A 78 0.81 27.28 7.25
N ASP A 79 -0.35 26.77 6.85
CA ASP A 79 -1.40 26.31 7.76
C ASP A 79 -1.18 24.86 8.23
N GLN A 80 0.01 24.30 7.98
CA GLN A 80 0.42 22.95 8.35
C GLN A 80 -0.46 21.84 7.73
N LYS A 81 -0.95 22.10 6.51
CA LYS A 81 -1.80 21.19 5.75
C LYS A 81 -1.22 20.89 4.39
N ALA A 82 -1.44 19.68 3.89
CA ALA A 82 -1.18 19.30 2.51
C ALA A 82 -2.26 18.34 2.00
N THR A 83 -2.36 18.25 0.68
CA THR A 83 -3.15 17.23 0.00
C THR A 83 -2.23 16.52 -0.98
N PHE A 84 -2.28 15.19 -0.98
CA PHE A 84 -1.54 14.36 -1.94
C PHE A 84 -2.46 13.29 -2.49
N LYS A 85 -2.09 12.69 -3.63
CA LYS A 85 -2.87 11.65 -4.29
C LYS A 85 -2.19 10.30 -4.08
N ILE A 86 -2.96 9.26 -3.74
CA ILE A 86 -2.45 7.89 -3.77
C ILE A 86 -2.28 7.48 -5.24
N PRO A 87 -1.08 7.11 -5.70
CA PRO A 87 -0.89 6.67 -7.08
C PRO A 87 -1.78 5.48 -7.43
N ASP A 88 -2.30 5.44 -8.66
CA ASP A 88 -3.21 4.37 -9.11
C ASP A 88 -2.53 2.97 -9.09
N SER A 89 -1.20 2.94 -9.16
CA SER A 89 -0.38 1.72 -9.15
C SER A 89 0.08 1.27 -7.76
N ALA A 90 -0.21 2.04 -6.71
CA ALA A 90 0.27 1.76 -5.37
C ALA A 90 -0.43 0.51 -4.80
N GLN A 91 0.36 -0.44 -4.29
CA GLN A 91 -0.11 -1.59 -3.52
C GLN A 91 -0.11 -1.27 -2.02
N ALA A 92 0.88 -0.52 -1.56
CA ALA A 92 1.00 -0.15 -0.17
C ALA A 92 1.64 1.23 -0.04
N ILE A 93 1.46 1.83 1.14
CA ILE A 93 2.07 3.10 1.48
C ILE A 93 2.72 3.07 2.85
N ALA A 94 3.71 3.93 3.04
CA ALA A 94 4.35 4.15 4.33
C ALA A 94 4.55 5.66 4.56
N PHE A 95 4.33 6.10 5.78
CA PHE A 95 4.67 7.46 6.20
C PHE A 95 5.87 7.45 7.13
N ASN A 96 6.82 8.33 6.84
CA ASN A 96 7.94 8.62 7.71
C ASN A 96 7.87 10.09 8.10
N PHE A 97 7.72 10.33 9.39
CA PHE A 97 7.66 11.66 9.96
C PHE A 97 8.89 11.93 10.81
N SER A 98 9.46 13.12 10.66
CA SER A 98 10.51 13.64 11.54
C SER A 98 10.04 14.99 12.09
N ILE A 99 10.13 15.16 13.41
CA ILE A 99 9.76 16.38 14.11
C ILE A 99 10.96 16.83 14.93
N ASP A 100 11.47 18.02 14.67
CA ASP A 100 12.68 18.60 15.27
C ASP A 100 13.86 17.60 15.23
N GLY A 101 14.05 16.96 14.06
CA GLY A 101 15.10 15.97 13.81
C GLY A 101 14.89 14.59 14.43
N LYS A 102 13.74 14.31 15.05
CA LYS A 102 13.42 13.02 15.65
C LYS A 102 12.37 12.28 14.85
N ALA A 103 12.69 11.06 14.43
CA ALA A 103 11.75 10.19 13.76
C ALA A 103 10.59 9.78 14.69
N ASP A 104 9.36 9.96 14.25
CA ASP A 104 8.19 9.30 14.82
C ASP A 104 8.00 7.94 14.14
N ASN A 105 8.36 6.89 14.87
CA ASN A 105 8.33 5.51 14.39
C ASN A 105 7.14 4.70 14.92
N ASN A 106 6.13 5.36 15.51
CA ASN A 106 4.93 4.70 16.05
C ASN A 106 5.26 3.56 17.03
N ALA A 107 6.10 3.83 18.03
CA ALA A 107 6.60 2.82 18.97
C ALA A 107 7.21 1.59 18.26
N LYS A 108 8.06 1.86 17.25
CA LYS A 108 8.73 0.87 16.39
C LYS A 108 7.81 0.06 15.47
N LYS A 109 6.53 0.44 15.30
CA LYS A 109 5.60 -0.23 14.37
C LYS A 109 5.62 0.37 12.97
N GLY A 110 6.07 1.61 12.84
CA GLY A 110 5.93 2.40 11.63
C GLY A 110 4.48 2.78 11.32
N TYR A 111 4.31 3.57 10.27
CA TYR A 111 3.01 3.94 9.72
C TYR A 111 2.88 3.30 8.34
N LEU A 112 2.38 2.07 8.32
CA LEU A 112 2.39 1.16 7.17
C LEU A 112 0.96 0.75 6.84
N PHE A 113 0.50 0.99 5.62
CA PHE A 113 -0.90 0.76 5.24
C PHE A 113 -1.05 0.08 3.88
N PRO A 114 -1.96 -0.91 3.76
CA PRO A 114 -2.35 -1.43 2.46
C PRO A 114 -3.14 -0.37 1.68
N VAL A 115 -3.10 -0.47 0.35
CA VAL A 115 -3.94 0.32 -0.54
C VAL A 115 -5.10 -0.53 -1.04
N TYR A 116 -6.26 0.08 -1.15
CA TYR A 116 -7.50 -0.55 -1.60
C TYR A 116 -7.85 -0.09 -3.01
N ASN A 117 -8.52 -0.97 -3.76
CA ASN A 117 -9.18 -0.59 -4.99
C ASN A 117 -10.52 0.12 -4.71
N LYS A 118 -11.22 0.55 -5.77
CA LYS A 118 -12.50 1.26 -5.67
C LYS A 118 -13.63 0.42 -5.08
N ASP A 119 -13.49 -0.91 -5.08
CA ASP A 119 -14.45 -1.84 -4.50
C ASP A 119 -14.18 -2.09 -3.00
N GLY A 120 -13.17 -1.43 -2.42
CA GLY A 120 -12.78 -1.61 -1.01
C GLY A 120 -12.00 -2.89 -0.76
N VAL A 121 -11.44 -3.51 -1.80
CA VAL A 121 -10.61 -4.72 -1.70
C VAL A 121 -9.13 -4.31 -1.70
N ILE A 122 -8.35 -4.92 -0.81
CA ILE A 122 -6.90 -4.73 -0.74
C ILE A 122 -6.28 -5.12 -2.08
N ILE A 123 -5.41 -4.27 -2.62
CA ILE A 123 -4.73 -4.54 -3.88
C ILE A 123 -3.76 -5.72 -3.70
N PRO A 124 -3.77 -6.74 -4.59
CA PRO A 124 -2.82 -7.85 -4.54
C PRO A 124 -1.37 -7.39 -4.45
N GLY A 125 -0.57 -8.05 -3.60
CA GLY A 125 0.83 -7.67 -3.36
C GLY A 125 1.04 -6.65 -2.24
N SER A 126 -0.04 -6.15 -1.61
CA SER A 126 0.06 -5.20 -0.49
C SER A 126 0.87 -5.75 0.68
N LYS A 127 0.69 -7.03 1.03
CA LYS A 127 1.38 -7.64 2.18
C LYS A 127 2.87 -7.82 1.86
N ALA A 128 3.21 -8.28 0.66
CA ALA A 128 4.58 -8.34 0.17
C ALA A 128 5.23 -6.94 0.14
N ALA A 129 4.50 -5.92 -0.31
CA ALA A 129 4.95 -4.53 -0.34
C ALA A 129 5.31 -3.98 1.04
N LEU A 130 4.42 -4.15 2.02
CA LEU A 130 4.66 -3.72 3.40
C LEU A 130 5.86 -4.46 4.02
N ALA A 131 5.93 -5.78 3.83
CA ALA A 131 7.02 -6.58 4.35
C ALA A 131 8.37 -6.21 3.71
N TYR A 132 8.39 -6.01 2.40
CA TYR A 132 9.59 -5.60 1.66
C TYR A 132 10.06 -4.19 2.04
N TYR A 133 9.13 -3.24 2.23
CA TYR A 133 9.46 -1.92 2.77
C TYR A 133 10.14 -2.04 4.13
N THR A 134 9.56 -2.81 5.05
CA THR A 134 10.12 -3.02 6.39
C THR A 134 11.50 -3.69 6.33
N LEU A 135 11.73 -4.65 5.45
CA LEU A 135 13.04 -5.26 5.24
C LEU A 135 14.11 -4.25 4.75
N ARG A 136 13.71 -3.29 3.91
CA ARG A 136 14.63 -2.34 3.25
C ARG A 136 14.89 -1.08 4.08
N TYR A 137 13.85 -0.59 4.76
CA TYR A 137 13.85 0.72 5.41
C TYR A 137 13.51 0.65 6.90
N GLY A 138 13.06 -0.51 7.42
CA GLY A 138 12.60 -0.63 8.80
C GLY A 138 13.64 -0.22 9.83
N GLU A 139 14.84 -0.82 9.77
CA GLU A 139 15.95 -0.50 10.69
C GLU A 139 16.32 1.00 10.64
N ARG A 140 16.38 1.59 9.43
CA ARG A 140 16.68 3.02 9.23
C ARG A 140 15.64 3.93 9.90
N ASN A 141 14.37 3.54 9.86
CA ASN A 141 13.26 4.31 10.39
C ASN A 141 12.88 3.91 11.83
N GLY A 142 13.70 3.07 12.48
CA GLY A 142 13.45 2.60 13.84
C GLY A 142 12.25 1.65 13.98
N ILE A 143 11.80 1.05 12.89
CA ILE A 143 10.76 0.00 12.88
C ILE A 143 11.41 -1.32 13.27
N ALA A 144 10.71 -2.13 14.08
CA ALA A 144 11.17 -3.45 14.45
C ALA A 144 11.19 -4.38 13.22
N VAL A 145 12.31 -5.07 12.99
CA VAL A 145 12.49 -5.97 11.84
C VAL A 145 12.71 -7.40 12.31
N ASN A 146 11.85 -8.31 11.85
CA ASN A 146 12.05 -9.76 11.94
C ASN A 146 12.17 -10.30 10.51
N LYS A 147 13.39 -10.57 10.07
CA LYS A 147 13.69 -10.80 8.65
C LYS A 147 13.04 -12.08 8.14
N GLU A 148 13.06 -13.15 8.94
CA GLU A 148 12.47 -14.44 8.62
C GLU A 148 10.95 -14.34 8.48
N LEU A 149 10.29 -13.62 9.40
CA LEU A 149 8.84 -13.38 9.33
C LEU A 149 8.48 -12.58 8.08
N LEU A 150 9.18 -11.49 7.81
CA LEU A 150 8.88 -10.62 6.67
C LEU A 150 9.07 -11.34 5.32
N ILE A 151 10.08 -12.20 5.19
CA ILE A 151 10.23 -13.06 3.99
C ILE A 151 9.05 -14.02 3.84
N LYS A 152 8.61 -14.64 4.95
CA LYS A 152 7.44 -15.52 4.92
C LYS A 152 6.18 -14.77 4.50
N GLU A 153 6.00 -13.54 4.96
CA GLU A 153 4.86 -12.69 4.57
C GLU A 153 4.86 -12.37 3.07
N ILE A 154 6.04 -12.11 2.48
CA ILE A 154 6.19 -11.96 1.02
C ILE A 154 5.81 -13.26 0.31
N GLU A 155 6.32 -14.40 0.77
CA GLU A 155 6.03 -15.71 0.16
C GLU A 155 4.54 -16.06 0.19
N GLU A 156 3.88 -15.81 1.33
CA GLU A 156 2.44 -16.05 1.49
C GLU A 156 1.61 -15.23 0.50
N ASP A 157 1.92 -13.94 0.34
CA ASP A 157 1.20 -13.07 -0.59
C ASP A 157 1.42 -13.47 -2.05
N LEU A 158 2.67 -13.79 -2.44
CA LEU A 158 2.99 -14.24 -3.80
C LEU A 158 2.42 -15.63 -4.13
N ASN A 159 2.18 -16.47 -3.13
CA ASN A 159 1.51 -17.75 -3.33
C ASN A 159 -0.01 -17.61 -3.48
N GLN A 160 -0.61 -16.62 -2.82
CA GLN A 160 -2.02 -16.29 -2.98
C GLN A 160 -2.29 -15.55 -4.30
N ASN A 161 -1.29 -14.83 -4.83
CA ASN A 161 -1.37 -14.04 -6.04
C ASN A 161 -0.25 -14.43 -7.03
N PRO A 162 -0.32 -15.64 -7.65
CA PRO A 162 0.78 -16.18 -8.48
C PRO A 162 1.17 -15.31 -9.67
N GLU A 163 0.26 -14.49 -10.19
CA GLU A 163 0.50 -13.53 -11.27
C GLU A 163 1.53 -12.46 -10.90
N LEU A 164 1.74 -12.20 -9.61
CA LEU A 164 2.71 -11.23 -9.13
C LEU A 164 4.14 -11.75 -9.15
N LYS A 165 4.35 -13.08 -9.22
CA LYS A 165 5.68 -13.72 -9.08
C LYS A 165 6.71 -13.14 -10.03
N ASP A 166 6.35 -12.93 -11.29
CA ASP A 166 7.29 -12.41 -12.30
C ASP A 166 7.68 -10.95 -12.04
N THR A 167 6.76 -10.14 -11.54
CA THR A 167 7.04 -8.73 -11.20
C THR A 167 7.81 -8.60 -9.89
N TRP A 168 7.64 -9.54 -8.96
CA TRP A 168 8.29 -9.55 -7.66
C TRP A 168 9.60 -10.33 -7.59
N ASN A 169 9.92 -11.11 -8.63
CA ASN A 169 11.02 -12.08 -8.63
C ASN A 169 12.33 -11.49 -8.10
N ASP A 170 12.74 -10.32 -8.60
CA ASP A 170 14.02 -9.70 -8.25
C ASP A 170 14.05 -9.20 -6.80
N ALA A 171 12.96 -8.56 -6.37
CA ALA A 171 12.80 -8.09 -4.99
C ALA A 171 12.76 -9.27 -4.01
N TYR A 172 12.03 -10.33 -4.33
CA TYR A 172 11.92 -11.53 -3.50
C TYR A 172 13.25 -12.30 -3.44
N ILE A 173 13.86 -12.64 -4.57
CA ILE A 173 15.14 -13.35 -4.62
C ILE A 173 16.23 -12.58 -3.88
N SER A 174 16.34 -11.27 -4.12
CA SER A 174 17.37 -10.46 -3.45
C SER A 174 17.14 -10.39 -1.93
N SER A 175 15.88 -10.35 -1.49
CA SER A 175 15.53 -10.36 -0.07
C SER A 175 15.81 -11.71 0.55
N LEU A 176 15.41 -12.80 -0.10
CA LEU A 176 15.68 -14.15 0.37
C LEU A 176 17.18 -14.42 0.44
N TYR A 177 17.97 -13.98 -0.54
CA TYR A 177 19.43 -14.14 -0.49
C TYR A 177 20.08 -13.44 0.71
N ARG A 178 19.54 -12.28 1.13
CA ARG A 178 20.03 -11.55 2.31
C ARG A 178 19.69 -12.25 3.63
N VAL A 179 18.56 -12.97 3.68
CA VAL A 179 18.06 -13.64 4.89
C VAL A 179 18.50 -15.09 4.98
N ASP A 180 18.34 -15.84 3.89
CA ASP A 180 18.78 -17.22 3.69
C ASP A 180 19.57 -17.34 2.38
N LYS A 181 20.88 -17.13 2.50
CA LYS A 181 21.82 -17.17 1.37
C LYS A 181 21.78 -18.48 0.59
N LYS A 182 21.52 -19.62 1.25
CA LYS A 182 21.49 -20.92 0.60
C LYS A 182 20.25 -21.03 -0.28
N LYS A 183 19.07 -20.73 0.26
CA LYS A 183 17.82 -20.74 -0.52
C LYS A 183 17.85 -19.71 -1.65
N GLY A 184 18.33 -18.49 -1.37
CA GLY A 184 18.48 -17.46 -2.40
C GLY A 184 19.36 -17.91 -3.56
N LYS A 185 20.52 -18.52 -3.30
CA LYS A 185 21.38 -19.09 -4.37
C LYS A 185 20.70 -20.19 -5.17
N THR A 186 19.92 -21.04 -4.52
CA THR A 186 19.15 -22.08 -5.21
C THR A 186 18.13 -21.46 -6.16
N LEU A 187 17.34 -20.47 -5.70
CA LEU A 187 16.37 -19.79 -6.55
C LEU A 187 17.02 -19.03 -7.71
N ILE A 188 18.16 -18.36 -7.48
CA ILE A 188 18.91 -17.70 -8.57
C ILE A 188 19.27 -18.71 -9.66
N LYS A 189 19.84 -19.87 -9.28
CA LYS A 189 20.21 -20.91 -10.25
C LYS A 189 19.00 -21.47 -10.99
N GLU A 190 17.88 -21.69 -10.30
CA GLU A 190 16.63 -22.14 -10.92
C GLU A 190 16.11 -21.12 -11.93
N SER A 191 16.12 -19.83 -11.59
CA SER A 191 15.72 -18.75 -12.49
C SER A 191 16.64 -18.63 -13.70
N LEU A 192 17.96 -18.68 -13.51
CA LEU A 192 18.93 -18.68 -14.64
C LEU A 192 18.73 -19.89 -15.56
N ASN A 193 18.49 -21.08 -15.00
CA ASN A 193 18.19 -22.29 -15.79
C ASN A 193 16.87 -22.22 -16.56
N LYS A 194 15.88 -21.48 -16.04
CA LYS A 194 14.63 -21.21 -16.78
C LYS A 194 14.88 -20.24 -17.93
N LEU A 195 15.65 -19.17 -17.68
CA LEU A 195 16.01 -18.19 -18.70
C LEU A 195 16.87 -18.79 -19.81
N SER A 196 17.81 -19.68 -19.50
CA SER A 196 18.64 -20.33 -20.52
C SER A 196 17.86 -21.19 -21.52
N LYS A 197 16.60 -21.52 -21.21
CA LYS A 197 15.68 -22.30 -22.06
C LYS A 197 14.64 -21.43 -22.76
N LYS A 198 14.61 -20.12 -22.47
CA LYS A 198 13.67 -19.16 -23.03
C LYS A 198 14.28 -18.54 -24.28
N ASP A 199 13.55 -18.61 -25.39
CA ASP A 199 13.90 -17.96 -26.66
C ASP A 199 12.61 -17.41 -27.30
N PRO A 200 12.50 -16.09 -27.57
CA PRO A 200 13.51 -15.05 -27.34
C PRO A 200 13.60 -14.57 -25.89
N LEU A 201 14.80 -14.09 -25.52
CA LEU A 201 15.01 -13.33 -24.29
C LEU A 201 14.57 -11.87 -24.45
N THR A 202 14.00 -11.31 -23.39
CA THR A 202 13.63 -9.90 -23.27
C THR A 202 14.72 -9.10 -22.55
N GLU A 203 14.68 -7.78 -22.65
CA GLU A 203 15.60 -6.89 -21.90
C GLU A 203 15.53 -7.12 -20.37
N LYS A 204 14.33 -7.40 -19.85
CA LYS A 204 14.14 -7.76 -18.44
C LYS A 204 14.88 -9.05 -18.08
N ASP A 205 14.89 -10.05 -18.97
CA ASP A 205 15.60 -11.30 -18.72
C ASP A 205 17.12 -11.09 -18.66
N TYR A 206 17.67 -10.25 -19.55
CA TYR A 206 19.09 -9.88 -19.50
C TYR A 206 19.45 -9.08 -18.25
N SER A 207 18.56 -8.17 -17.83
CA SER A 207 18.76 -7.39 -16.60
C SER A 207 18.87 -8.31 -15.38
N PHE A 208 18.06 -9.36 -15.30
CA PHE A 208 18.15 -10.35 -14.23
C PHE A 208 19.51 -11.07 -14.20
N VAL A 209 20.01 -11.48 -15.37
CA VAL A 209 21.30 -12.20 -15.51
C VAL A 209 22.48 -11.32 -15.10
N VAL A 210 22.47 -10.03 -15.43
CA VAL A 210 23.58 -9.11 -15.07
C VAL A 210 23.62 -8.84 -13.56
N GLN A 211 22.47 -8.88 -12.89
CA GLN A 211 22.35 -8.53 -11.47
C GLN A 211 22.64 -9.69 -10.51
N ASN A 212 22.68 -10.94 -10.97
CA ASN A 212 22.72 -12.15 -10.12
C ASN A 212 23.73 -13.19 -10.64
#